data_AF-A0A0D9XTY5-F1
#
_entry.id   AF-A0A0D9XTY5-F1
#
_cell.length_a   1.000
_cell.length_b   1.000
_cell.length_c   1.000
_cell.angle_alpha   90.00
_cell.angle_beta   90.00
_cell.angle_gamma   90.00
#
_symmetry.space_group_name_H-M   'P 1'
#
loop_
_entity.id
_entity.type
_entity.pdbx_description
1 polymer ?
#
loop_
_entity_poly.entity_id
_entity_poly.type
_entity_poly.pdbx_seq_one_letter_code
_entity_poly.pdbx_strand_id
1 'polypeptide(L)'
;MPQWDVNYILAWKRDPINPYTDSWETLSPEHRKMREQIAAMGNKLHFSFEEFQREVRSEVEKTGRYMIDDSYYSNQDEMQAQLKEGWAEIDWSDVIVAEPGDWD
;
A
#
# COMPACT_ATOMS: atom_id res chain seq x y z
N MET A 1 1.63 -2.73 23.73
CA MET A 1 2.06 -3.64 22.65
C MET A 1 3.36 -4.31 23.10
N PRO A 2 3.48 -5.63 23.01
CA PRO A 2 4.72 -6.36 23.27
C PRO A 2 5.90 -5.85 22.42
N GLN A 3 7.12 -5.87 22.98
CA GLN A 3 8.31 -5.39 22.27
C GLN A 3 8.64 -6.21 21.00
N TRP A 4 8.22 -7.48 20.95
CA TRP A 4 8.43 -8.34 19.78
C TRP A 4 7.58 -7.90 18.58
N ASP A 5 6.35 -7.45 18.81
CA ASP A 5 5.48 -6.89 17.76
C ASP A 5 6.10 -5.62 17.18
N VAL A 6 6.60 -4.75 18.06
CA VAL A 6 7.32 -3.53 17.66
C VAL A 6 8.54 -3.92 16.82
N ASN A 7 9.39 -4.82 17.31
CA ASN A 7 10.59 -5.23 16.55
C ASN A 7 10.25 -5.87 15.20
N TYR A 8 9.16 -6.63 15.09
CA TYR A 8 8.70 -7.22 13.84
C TYR A 8 8.26 -6.14 12.83
N ILE A 9 7.45 -5.17 13.27
CA ILE A 9 7.02 -4.03 12.46
C ILE A 9 8.24 -3.21 11.99
N LEU A 10 9.21 -2.98 12.87
CA LEU A 10 10.40 -2.19 12.56
C LEU A 10 11.43 -2.96 11.72
N ALA A 11 11.33 -4.30 11.64
CA ALA A 11 12.17 -5.16 10.82
C ALA A 11 11.60 -5.42 9.42
N TRP A 12 10.33 -5.07 9.17
CA TRP A 12 9.73 -5.13 7.84
C TRP A 12 10.42 -4.13 6.90
N LYS A 13 11.30 -4.67 6.06
CA LYS A 13 11.76 -4.02 4.84
C LYS A 13 10.94 -4.59 3.69
N ARG A 14 10.28 -3.72 2.94
CA ARG A 14 9.49 -4.14 1.78
C ARG A 14 10.40 -4.08 0.57
N ASP A 15 10.47 -5.15 -0.21
CA ASP A 15 11.25 -5.13 -1.44
C ASP A 15 10.60 -4.18 -2.46
N PRO A 16 11.41 -3.49 -3.28
CA PRO A 16 10.87 -2.67 -4.36
C PRO A 16 10.01 -3.53 -5.28
N ILE A 17 8.87 -2.96 -5.69
CA ILE A 17 7.95 -3.60 -6.63
C ILE A 17 8.67 -3.79 -7.96
N ASN A 18 8.85 -5.05 -8.35
CA ASN A 18 9.38 -5.44 -9.64
C ASN A 18 8.25 -5.41 -10.69
N PRO A 19 8.34 -4.57 -11.75
CA PRO A 19 7.33 -4.57 -12.81
C PRO A 19 7.36 -5.82 -13.68
N TYR A 20 8.47 -6.56 -13.69
CA TYR A 20 8.71 -7.73 -14.53
C TYR A 20 8.25 -9.00 -13.82
N THR A 21 7.07 -9.50 -14.19
CA THR A 21 6.53 -10.79 -13.73
C THR A 21 6.75 -11.88 -14.78
N ASP A 22 6.52 -13.15 -14.43
CA ASP A 22 6.64 -14.29 -15.38
C ASP A 22 5.79 -14.11 -16.65
N SER A 23 4.69 -13.36 -16.58
CA SER A 23 3.84 -13.01 -17.72
C SER A 23 4.23 -11.73 -18.46
N TRP A 24 5.40 -11.12 -18.19
CA TRP A 24 5.78 -9.83 -18.77
C TRP A 24 5.80 -9.86 -20.31
N GLU A 25 6.33 -10.95 -20.87
CA GLU A 25 6.46 -11.14 -22.31
C GLU A 25 5.11 -11.28 -23.03
N THR A 26 4.04 -11.65 -22.33
CA THR A 26 2.71 -11.81 -22.92
C THR A 26 1.87 -10.52 -22.87
N LEU A 27 2.32 -9.50 -22.13
CA LEU A 27 1.60 -8.23 -22.03
C LEU A 27 1.74 -7.37 -23.29
N SER A 28 0.67 -6.65 -23.64
CA SER A 28 0.74 -5.62 -24.68
C SER A 28 1.64 -4.45 -24.23
N PRO A 29 2.20 -3.66 -25.16
CA PRO A 29 3.03 -2.51 -24.82
C PRO A 29 2.37 -1.51 -23.87
N GLU A 30 1.06 -1.28 -24.02
CA GLU A 30 0.29 -0.39 -23.14
C GLU A 30 0.20 -0.94 -21.71
N HIS A 31 -0.10 -2.22 -21.55
CA HIS A 31 -0.15 -2.87 -20.24
C HIS A 31 1.22 -2.92 -19.55
N ARG A 32 2.30 -3.12 -20.33
CA ARG A 32 3.68 -3.03 -19.81
C ARG A 32 3.99 -1.64 -19.26
N LYS A 33 3.67 -0.60 -20.04
CA LYS A 33 3.85 0.80 -19.61
C LYS A 33 3.03 1.14 -18.36
N MET A 34 1.79 0.66 -18.28
CA MET A 34 0.95 0.83 -17.10
C MET A 34 1.58 0.17 -15.86
N ARG A 35 2.10 -1.06 -16.00
CA ARG A 35 2.78 -1.75 -14.90
C ARG A 35 4.05 -1.06 -14.45
N GLU A 36 4.87 -0.57 -15.38
CA GLU A 36 6.06 0.22 -15.05
C GLU A 36 5.68 1.48 -14.26
N GLN A 37 4.61 2.18 -14.66
CA GLN A 37 4.11 3.35 -13.95
C GLN A 37 3.62 3.01 -12.54
N ILE A 38 2.87 1.90 -12.38
CA ILE A 38 2.41 1.43 -11.07
C ILE A 38 3.59 1.06 -10.17
N ALA A 39 4.57 0.33 -10.70
CA ALA A 39 5.78 -0.04 -9.95
C ALA A 39 6.58 1.19 -9.54
N ALA A 40 6.77 2.16 -10.45
CA ALA A 40 7.46 3.40 -10.15
C ALA A 40 6.74 4.23 -9.08
N MET A 41 5.41 4.34 -9.18
CA MET A 41 4.59 5.03 -8.19
C MET A 41 4.65 4.33 -6.82
N GLY A 42 4.50 3.00 -6.80
CA GLY A 42 4.56 2.22 -5.58
C GLY A 42 5.93 2.27 -4.90
N ASN A 43 7.02 2.23 -5.67
CA ASN A 43 8.38 2.39 -5.14
C ASN A 43 8.60 3.80 -4.57
N LYS A 44 8.11 4.85 -5.25
CA LYS A 44 8.17 6.21 -4.71
C LYS A 44 7.41 6.34 -3.39
N LEU A 45 6.20 5.79 -3.31
CA LEU A 45 5.40 5.76 -2.08
C LEU A 45 6.11 4.97 -0.97
N HIS A 46 6.76 3.86 -1.31
CA HIS A 46 7.54 3.06 -0.38
C HIS A 46 8.68 3.84 0.27
N PHE A 47 9.50 4.56 -0.52
CA PHE A 47 10.56 5.40 0.04
C PHE A 47 10.01 6.50 0.95
N SER A 48 8.91 7.15 0.56
CA SER A 48 8.26 8.14 1.42
C SER A 48 7.72 7.56 2.73
N PHE A 49 7.30 6.29 2.71
CA PHE A 49 6.79 5.60 3.89
C PHE A 49 7.91 5.27 4.90
N GLU A 50 9.09 4.84 4.44
CA GLU A 50 10.24 4.61 5.33
C GLU A 50 10.69 5.90 6.02
N GLU A 51 10.71 7.02 5.27
CA GLU A 51 11.02 8.34 5.82
C GLU A 51 10.00 8.76 6.88
N PHE A 52 8.71 8.57 6.60
CA PHE A 52 7.62 8.83 7.54
C PHE A 52 7.72 7.95 8.79
N GLN A 53 7.99 6.65 8.66
CA GLN A 53 8.17 5.75 9.80
C GLN A 53 9.33 6.18 10.70
N ARG A 54 10.43 6.67 10.10
CA ARG A 54 11.58 7.20 10.84
C ARG A 54 11.22 8.49 11.58
N GLU A 55 10.46 9.38 10.97
CA GLU A 55 9.95 10.61 11.60
C GLU A 55 9.06 10.28 12.80
N VAL A 56 8.04 9.45 12.60
CA VAL A 56 7.12 9.01 13.65
C VAL A 56 7.89 8.39 14.82
N ARG A 57 8.84 7.50 14.53
CA ARG A 57 9.68 6.89 15.58
C ARG A 57 10.47 7.94 16.35
N SER A 58 11.13 8.86 15.66
CA SER A 58 11.93 9.90 16.30
C SER A 58 11.10 10.80 17.22
N GLU A 59 9.91 11.19 16.79
CA GLU A 59 9.02 12.04 17.58
C GLU A 59 8.41 11.31 18.77
N VAL A 60 8.04 10.03 18.62
CA VAL A 60 7.59 9.19 19.72
C VAL A 60 8.71 8.97 20.75
N GLU A 61 9.96 8.74 20.30
CA GLU A 61 11.12 8.60 21.20
C GLU A 61 11.40 9.88 21.99
N LYS A 62 11.25 11.07 21.37
CA LYS A 62 11.50 12.36 22.01
C LYS A 62 10.38 12.83 22.92
N THR A 63 9.13 12.66 22.50
CA THR A 63 7.97 13.33 23.11
C THR A 63 6.95 12.37 23.72
N GLY A 64 7.12 11.07 23.48
CA GLY A 64 6.17 10.02 23.87
C GLY A 64 4.93 9.91 22.98
N ARG A 65 4.82 10.71 21.91
CA ARG A 65 3.66 10.69 20.98
C ARG A 65 4.02 11.22 19.59
N TYR A 66 3.17 10.94 18.60
CA TYR A 66 3.18 11.61 17.30
C TYR A 66 1.91 12.42 17.16
N MET A 67 2.03 13.70 16.79
CA MET A 67 0.89 14.60 16.60
C MET A 67 0.54 14.63 15.12
N ILE A 68 -0.69 14.29 14.79
CA ILE A 68 -1.25 14.45 13.45
C ILE A 68 -1.92 15.82 13.35
N ASP A 69 -2.05 16.34 12.14
CA ASP A 69 -2.74 17.59 11.89
C ASP A 69 -4.27 17.40 11.93
N ASP A 70 -5.00 18.49 12.15
CA ASP A 70 -6.48 18.46 12.28
C ASP A 70 -7.17 17.99 10.99
N SER A 71 -6.53 18.12 9.82
CA SER A 71 -7.08 17.67 8.54
C SER A 71 -6.90 16.17 8.30
N TYR A 72 -6.13 15.46 9.13
CA TYR A 72 -5.86 14.03 8.96
C TYR A 72 -7.13 13.21 8.75
N TYR A 73 -8.14 13.41 9.60
CA TYR A 73 -9.40 12.66 9.51
C TYR A 73 -10.22 13.04 8.27
N SER A 74 -10.29 14.33 7.93
CA SER A 74 -10.96 14.78 6.72
C SER A 74 -10.30 14.23 5.45
N ASN A 75 -8.97 14.19 5.42
CA ASN A 75 -8.20 13.61 4.31
C ASN A 75 -8.42 12.09 4.21
N GLN A 76 -8.54 11.40 5.35
CA GLN A 76 -8.88 9.97 5.38
C GLN A 76 -10.30 9.73 4.84
N ASP A 77 -11.28 10.53 5.23
CA ASP A 77 -12.66 10.40 4.76
C ASP A 77 -12.76 10.64 3.24
N GLU A 78 -12.03 11.64 2.73
CA GLU A 78 -11.95 11.90 1.29
C GLU A 78 -11.31 10.73 0.53
N MET A 79 -10.18 10.20 1.01
CA MET A 79 -9.55 9.02 0.41
C MET A 79 -10.48 7.80 0.42
N GLN A 80 -11.19 7.56 1.53
CA GLN A 80 -12.13 6.45 1.64
C GLN A 80 -13.31 6.60 0.68
N ALA A 81 -13.80 7.82 0.46
CA ALA A 81 -14.85 8.10 -0.50
C ALA A 81 -14.38 7.81 -1.94
N GLN A 82 -13.19 8.32 -2.33
CA GLN A 82 -12.60 8.08 -3.65
C GLN A 82 -12.35 6.59 -3.91
N LEU A 83 -11.86 5.86 -2.90
CA LEU A 83 -11.70 4.42 -3.01
C LEU A 83 -13.06 3.75 -3.22
N LYS A 84 -14.07 4.01 -2.38
CA LYS A 84 -15.40 3.40 -2.52
C LYS A 84 -16.02 3.64 -3.89
N GLU A 85 -15.90 4.86 -4.42
CA GLU A 85 -16.36 5.21 -5.75
C GLU A 85 -15.62 4.38 -6.82
N GLY A 86 -14.29 4.40 -6.82
CA GLY A 86 -13.50 3.63 -7.79
C GLY A 86 -13.72 2.10 -7.70
N TRP A 87 -13.92 1.56 -6.50
CA TRP A 87 -14.26 0.14 -6.31
C TRP A 87 -15.64 -0.21 -6.87
N ALA A 88 -16.60 0.72 -6.80
CA ALA A 88 -17.94 0.53 -7.34
C ALA A 88 -17.99 0.62 -8.88
N GLU A 89 -17.06 1.34 -9.50
CA GLU A 89 -16.95 1.46 -10.96
C GLU A 89 -16.34 0.23 -11.64
N ILE A 90 -15.62 -0.60 -10.89
CA ILE A 90 -15.03 -1.83 -11.44
C ILE A 90 -16.14 -2.82 -11.76
N ASP A 91 -16.13 -3.34 -12.99
CA ASP A 91 -16.99 -4.47 -13.36
C ASP A 91 -16.44 -5.76 -12.72
N TRP A 92 -17.13 -6.23 -11.69
CA TRP A 92 -16.78 -7.44 -10.95
C TRP A 92 -17.38 -8.71 -11.56
N SER A 93 -18.15 -8.63 -12.66
CA SER A 93 -18.91 -9.78 -13.17
C SER A 93 -18.04 -10.99 -13.56
N ASP A 94 -16.80 -10.73 -13.97
CA ASP A 94 -15.84 -11.74 -14.42
C ASP A 94 -14.87 -12.20 -13.30
N VAL A 95 -15.00 -11.64 -12.09
CA VAL A 95 -14.18 -12.02 -10.94
C VAL A 95 -14.84 -13.17 -10.18
N ILE A 96 -14.31 -14.37 -10.36
CA ILE A 96 -14.68 -15.53 -9.54
C ILE A 96 -13.99 -15.39 -8.19
N VAL A 97 -14.76 -15.00 -7.17
CA VAL A 97 -14.30 -15.05 -5.78
C VAL A 97 -14.53 -16.47 -5.28
N ALA A 98 -13.46 -17.17 -4.93
CA ALA A 98 -13.54 -18.48 -4.28
C ALA A 98 -14.37 -18.36 -2.99
N GLU A 99 -15.38 -19.21 -2.84
CA GLU A 99 -16.16 -19.33 -1.62
C GLU A 99 -15.28 -19.98 -0.52
N PRO A 100 -15.50 -19.68 0.76
CA PRO A 100 -14.85 -20.41 1.85
C PRO A 100 -15.19 -21.91 1.76
N GLY A 101 -14.23 -22.72 1.28
CA GLY A 101 -14.40 -24.16 1.04
C GLY A 101 -13.92 -24.63 -0.34
N ASP A 102 -13.62 -23.71 -1.27
CA ASP A 102 -13.13 -24.05 -2.62
C ASP A 102 -11.66 -24.53 -2.65
N TRP A 103 -10.97 -24.53 -1.50
CA TRP A 103 -9.54 -24.87 -1.37
C TRP A 103 -9.30 -26.14 -0.52
N ASP A 104 -10.10 -27.18 -0.73
CA ASP A 104 -9.83 -28.54 -0.21
C ASP A 104 -8.82 -29.32 -1.06
#